data_AF-A0A7V9ZSH6-F1
#
_entry.id   AF-A0A7V9ZSH6-F1
#
_cell.length_a   1.000
_cell.length_b   1.000
_cell.length_c   1.000
_cell.angle_alpha   90.00
_cell.angle_beta   90.00
_cell.angle_gamma   90.00
#
_symmetry.space_group_name_H-M   'P 1'
#
loop_
_entity.id
_entity.type
_entity.pdbx_description
1 polymer ?
#
loop_
_entity_poly.entity_id
_entity_poly.type
_entity_poly.pdbx_seq_one_letter_code
_entity_poly.pdbx_strand_id
1 'polypeptide(L)' 'MTKTFQNKGYGKAATLKLIEKMKRLPECDEIYLSFVPANAGAEKLYRSVGFERTGETDADGEIIMRLPIENNANRQSAI' A
#
# COMPACT_ATOMS: atom_id res chain seq x y z
N MET A 1 -7.00 -26.50 -4.98
CA MET A 1 -5.71 -25.81 -5.19
C MET A 1 -5.79 -24.90 -6.41
N THR A 2 -5.97 -23.59 -6.26
CA THR A 2 -5.87 -22.63 -7.38
C THR A 2 -4.55 -21.86 -7.29
N LYS A 3 -3.51 -22.50 -7.83
CA LYS A 3 -2.18 -21.94 -8.03
C LYS A 3 -2.24 -20.96 -9.23
N THR A 4 -1.41 -19.91 -9.17
CA THR A 4 -0.93 -19.08 -10.30
C THR A 4 -1.88 -18.07 -10.97
N PHE A 5 -2.06 -16.90 -10.34
CA PHE A 5 -2.23 -15.60 -11.05
C PHE A 5 -1.19 -14.55 -10.62
N GLN A 6 0.01 -14.98 -10.24
CA GLN A 6 1.10 -14.07 -9.89
C GLN A 6 2.04 -13.89 -11.11
N ASN A 7 2.50 -12.66 -11.36
CA ASN A 7 3.34 -12.18 -12.48
C ASN A 7 2.69 -11.81 -13.83
N LYS A 8 1.58 -11.07 -13.83
CA LYS A 8 1.09 -10.35 -15.05
C LYS A 8 1.05 -8.82 -14.92
N GLY A 9 1.70 -8.25 -13.92
CA GLY A 9 1.64 -6.79 -13.68
C GLY A 9 0.28 -6.28 -13.17
N TYR A 10 -0.75 -7.14 -13.11
CA TYR A 10 -2.06 -6.80 -12.56
C TYR A 10 -1.99 -6.38 -11.10
N GLY A 11 -1.09 -6.98 -10.29
CA GLY A 11 -0.87 -6.54 -8.92
C GLY A 11 -0.49 -5.07 -8.87
N LYS A 12 0.50 -4.66 -9.68
CA LYS A 12 0.92 -3.25 -9.78
C LYS A 12 -0.19 -2.34 -10.29
N ALA A 13 -0.83 -2.73 -11.39
CA ALA A 13 -1.89 -1.91 -12.00
C ALA A 13 -3.11 -1.76 -11.07
N ALA A 14 -3.49 -2.83 -10.34
CA ALA A 14 -4.57 -2.81 -9.37
C ALA A 14 -4.21 -1.96 -8.16
N THR A 15 -3.01 -2.14 -7.60
CA THR A 15 -2.51 -1.32 -6.48
C THR A 15 -2.47 0.16 -6.84
N LEU A 16 -1.97 0.52 -8.02
CA LEU A 16 -1.96 1.91 -8.49
C LEU A 16 -3.37 2.48 -8.64
N LYS A 17 -4.29 1.74 -9.28
CA LYS A 17 -5.69 2.17 -9.41
C LYS A 17 -6.39 2.32 -8.05
N LEU A 18 -6.07 1.45 -7.09
CA LEU A 18 -6.61 1.55 -5.74
C LEU A 18 -6.09 2.81 -5.05
N ILE A 19 -4.78 3.07 -5.09
CA ILE A 19 -4.19 4.29 -4.52
C ILE A 19 -4.79 5.54 -5.17
N GLU A 20 -4.93 5.57 -6.50
CA GLU A 20 -5.56 6.70 -7.20
C GLU A 20 -7.00 6.96 -6.77
N LYS A 21 -7.75 5.91 -6.42
CA LYS A 21 -9.10 6.05 -5.87
C LYS A 21 -9.06 6.55 -4.43
N MET A 22 -8.19 5.96 -3.60
CA MET A 22 -8.04 6.33 -2.19
C MET A 22 -7.57 7.77 -2.03
N LYS A 23 -6.66 8.25 -2.89
CA LYS A 23 -6.20 9.65 -2.96
C LYS A 23 -7.31 10.68 -3.25
N ARG A 24 -8.45 10.25 -3.78
CA ARG A 24 -9.61 11.13 -4.03
C ARG A 24 -10.56 11.19 -2.83
N LEU A 25 -10.35 10.35 -1.81
CA LEU A 25 -11.13 10.40 -0.60
C LEU A 25 -10.60 11.57 0.26
N PRO A 26 -11.46 12.50 0.69
CA PRO A 26 -11.05 13.71 1.39
C PRO A 26 -10.42 13.45 2.77
N GLU A 27 -10.56 12.25 3.33
CA GLU A 27 -10.11 11.87 4.69
C GLU A 27 -9.14 10.67 4.66
N CYS A 28 -8.38 10.49 3.58
CA CYS A 28 -7.37 9.43 3.50
C CYS A 28 -5.97 10.02 3.66
N ASP A 29 -5.43 9.91 4.88
CA ASP A 29 -4.07 10.39 5.21
C ASP A 29 -3.00 9.31 4.98
N GLU A 30 -3.35 8.03 5.17
CA GLU A 30 -2.44 6.90 5.01
C GLU A 30 -3.16 5.66 4.49
N ILE A 31 -2.46 4.82 3.72
CA ILE A 31 -2.95 3.54 3.24
C ILE A 31 -2.09 2.43 3.85
N TYR A 32 -2.74 1.46 4.49
CA TYR A 32 -2.09 0.28 5.07
C TYR A 32 -2.42 -0.98 4.26
N LEU A 33 -1.45 -1.88 4.17
CA LEU A 33 -1.63 -3.23 3.65
C LEU A 33 -0.72 -4.20 4.39
N SER A 34 -1.05 -5.49 4.34
CA SER A 34 -0.23 -6.58 4.84
C SER A 34 0.10 -7.57 3.73
N PHE A 35 1.20 -8.32 3.87
CA PHE A 35 1.53 -9.43 2.97
C PHE A 35 2.33 -10.53 3.67
N VAL A 36 2.14 -11.78 3.25
CA VAL A 36 2.94 -12.91 3.75
C VAL A 36 4.45 -12.71 3.52
N PRO A 37 5.32 -12.91 4.53
CA PRO A 37 6.77 -12.70 4.39
C PRO A 37 7.43 -13.49 3.26
N ALA A 38 6.86 -14.67 2.93
CA ALA A 38 7.33 -15.51 1.84
C ALA A 38 7.18 -14.86 0.44
N ASN A 39 6.37 -13.81 0.30
CA ASN A 39 6.12 -13.11 -0.95
C ASN A 39 7.06 -11.91 -1.14
N ALA A 40 8.35 -12.17 -1.32
CA ALA A 40 9.34 -11.13 -1.59
C ALA A 40 9.05 -10.30 -2.85
N GLY A 41 8.21 -10.80 -3.76
CA GLY A 41 7.74 -10.07 -4.94
C GLY A 41 6.76 -8.95 -4.59
N ALA A 42 5.84 -9.20 -3.64
CA ALA A 42 4.89 -8.21 -3.15
C ALA A 42 5.61 -7.04 -2.47
N GLU A 43 6.60 -7.31 -1.62
CA GLU A 43 7.37 -6.25 -0.99
C GLU A 43 8.05 -5.33 -2.00
N LYS A 44 8.76 -5.89 -2.98
CA LYS A 44 9.42 -5.10 -4.04
C LYS A 44 8.41 -4.26 -4.81
N LEU A 45 7.23 -4.83 -5.08
CA LEU A 45 6.15 -4.14 -5.74
C LEU A 45 5.67 -2.93 -4.91
N TYR A 46 5.32 -3.13 -3.64
CA TYR A 46 4.80 -2.07 -2.78
C TYR A 46 5.84 -0.97 -2.55
N ARG A 47 7.11 -1.33 -2.31
CA ARG A 47 8.21 -0.36 -2.23
C ARG A 47 8.37 0.46 -3.51
N SER A 48 8.17 -0.15 -4.69
CA SER A 48 8.25 0.58 -5.97
C SER A 48 7.12 1.61 -6.17
N VAL A 49 6.07 1.53 -5.36
CA VAL A 49 4.90 2.43 -5.40
C VAL A 49 4.95 3.45 -4.25
N GLY A 50 5.94 3.36 -3.36
CA GLY A 50 6.15 4.30 -2.26
C GLY A 50 5.71 3.78 -0.88
N PHE A 51 5.30 2.52 -0.77
CA PHE A 51 5.06 1.93 0.55
C PHE A 51 6.36 1.70 1.31
N GLU A 52 6.28 1.87 2.62
CA GLU A 52 7.36 1.63 3.57
C GLU A 52 6.94 0.57 4.59
N ARG A 53 7.89 -0.22 5.08
CA ARG A 53 7.62 -1.15 6.18
C ARG A 53 7.31 -0.35 7.44
N THR A 54 6.28 -0.74 8.19
CA THR A 54 6.00 -0.13 9.51
C THR A 54 6.86 -0.78 10.61
N GLY A 55 7.39 -1.98 10.36
CA GLY A 55 8.07 -2.80 11.36
C GLY A 55 7.10 -3.68 12.16
N GLU A 56 5.80 -3.60 11.87
CA GLU A 56 4.76 -4.37 12.52
C GLU A 56 4.32 -5.55 11.64
N THR A 57 3.70 -6.53 12.31
CA THR A 57 3.01 -7.63 11.67
C THR A 57 1.58 -7.72 12.18
N ASP A 58 0.67 -8.23 11.36
CA ASP A 58 -0.69 -8.52 11.82
C ASP A 58 -0.74 -9.81 12.67
N ALA A 59 -1.95 -10.21 13.07
CA ALA A 59 -2.18 -11.40 13.89
C ALA A 59 -1.75 -12.72 13.21
N ASP A 60 -1.67 -12.74 11.88
CA ASP A 60 -1.29 -13.90 11.08
C ASP A 60 0.21 -13.89 10.71
N GLY A 61 0.96 -12.87 11.16
CA GLY A 61 2.39 -12.71 10.90
C GLY A 61 2.70 -12.11 9.53
N GLU A 62 1.73 -11.49 8.86
CA GLU A 62 1.94 -10.74 7.63
C GLU A 62 2.63 -9.41 7.91
N ILE A 63 3.56 -9.00 7.05
CA ILE A 63 4.30 -7.73 7.19
C ILE A 63 3.40 -6.57 6.79
N ILE A 64 3.25 -5.60 7.70
CA ILE A 64 2.47 -4.39 7.44
C ILE A 64 3.35 -3.34 6.76
N MET A 65 2.79 -2.71 5.72
CA MET A 65 3.37 -1.57 5.04
C MET A 65 2.39 -0.41 4.99
N ARG A 66 2.93 0.81 5.05
CA ARG A 66 2.18 2.06 4.97
C ARG A 66 2.59 2.89 3.77
N LEU A 67 1.65 3.59 3.16
CA LEU A 67 1.87 4.63 2.17
C LEU A 67 1.24 5.93 2.69
N PRO A 68 2.04 6.95 3.06
CA PRO A 68 1.50 8.25 3.40
C PRO A 68 0.90 8.93 2.18
N ILE A 69 -0.28 9.51 2.35
CA ILE A 69 -0.99 10.30 1.34
C ILE A 69 -0.89 11.76 1.75
N GLU A 70 -0.16 12.56 0.97
CA GLU A 70 -0.17 14.00 1.18
C GLU A 70 -1.53 14.57 0.75
N ASN A 71 -2.39 14.76 1.74
CA ASN A 71 -3.65 15.47 1.54
C ASN A 71 -3.36 16.97 1.56
N ASN A 72 -3.32 17.59 0.38
CA ASN A 72 -3.08 19.04 0.24
C ASN A 72 -4.18 19.92 0.84
N ALA A 73 -5.21 19.33 1.46
CA ALA A 73 -6.33 20.04 2.07
C ALA A 73 -6.00 20.77 3.39
N ASN A 74 -4.87 20.48 4.06
CA ASN A 74 -4.58 20.99 5.41
C ASN A 74 -3.28 21.80 5.58
N ARG A 75 -2.70 22.38 4.52
CA ARG A 75 -1.51 23.27 4.63
C ARG A 75 -1.81 24.78 4.63
N GLN A 76 -3.03 25.20 4.93
CA GLN A 76 -3.37 26.61 5.17
C GLN A 76 -4.06 26.79 6.52
N SER A 77 -3.33 26.56 7.60
CA SER A 77 -3.61 27.13 8.93
C SER A 77 -2.40 26.96 9.83
N ALA A 78 -1.36 27.73 9.57
CA ALA A 78 -0.46 28.19 10.61
C ALA A 78 -0.40 29.71 10.44
N ILE A 79 -1.09 30.36 11.38
CA ILE A 79 -1.15 31.80 11.64
C ILE A 79 0.22 32.45 11.74
#